data_AF-A0A4R3A6I6-F1
#
_entry.id   AF-A0A4R3A6I6-F1
#
_cell.length_a   1.000
_cell.length_b   1.000
_cell.length_c   1.000
_cell.angle_alpha   90.00
_cell.angle_beta   90.00
_cell.angle_gamma   90.00
#
_symmetry.space_group_name_H-M   'P 1'
#
loop_
_entity.id
_entity.type
_entity.pdbx_description
1 polymer ?
#
loop_
_entity_poly.entity_id
_entity_poly.type
_entity_poly.pdbx_seq_one_letter_code
_entity_poly.pdbx_strand_id
1 'polypeptide(L)' 'MDLDILEEIPNDLTTFFSQHPHLHTIIFNGQKARKVFDKHFKKADQYQYYTLPSTSPANAQYSLEKLLLEWQLIFKKD' A
#
# COMPACT_ATOMS: atom_id res chain seq x y z
N MET A 1 10.37 15.82 -2.83
CA MET A 1 10.35 14.86 -1.70
C MET A 1 8.96 14.87 -1.09
N ASP A 2 8.58 13.89 -0.27
CA ASP A 2 7.27 13.81 0.41
C ASP A 2 6.80 15.08 1.15
N LEU A 3 7.73 16.01 1.42
CA LEU A 3 7.54 17.33 2.02
C LEU A 3 6.94 18.37 1.06
N ASP A 4 7.00 18.13 -0.26
CA ASP A 4 6.50 19.06 -1.29
C ASP A 4 5.03 18.78 -1.67
N ILE A 5 4.42 17.76 -1.06
CA ILE A 5 3.00 17.42 -1.27
C ILE A 5 2.18 18.33 -0.36
N LEU A 6 1.75 19.47 -0.90
CA LEU A 6 0.98 20.50 -0.19
C LEU A 6 -0.52 20.16 -0.14
N GLU A 7 -1.04 19.57 -1.22
CA GLU A 7 -2.42 19.09 -1.33
C GLU A 7 -2.40 17.67 -1.87
N GLU A 8 -2.50 16.68 -0.98
CA GLU A 8 -2.61 15.30 -1.41
C GLU A 8 -3.94 15.10 -2.17
N ILE A 9 -3.84 14.79 -3.47
CA ILE A 9 -5.00 14.41 -4.28
C ILE A 9 -5.04 12.88 -4.32
N PRO A 10 -6.08 12.23 -3.76
CA PRO A 10 -6.17 10.77 -3.81
C PRO A 10 -6.42 10.31 -5.26
N ASN A 11 -5.84 9.17 -5.63
CA ASN A 11 -6.15 8.50 -6.90
C ASN A 11 -7.62 8.07 -6.93
N ASP A 12 -8.26 8.01 -8.10
CA ASP A 12 -9.61 7.46 -8.24
C ASP A 12 -9.61 5.94 -8.12
N LEU A 13 -9.49 5.45 -6.88
CA LEU A 13 -9.52 4.03 -6.58
C LEU A 13 -10.94 3.46 -6.67
N THR A 14 -11.98 4.29 -6.55
CA THR A 14 -13.38 3.84 -6.64
C THR A 14 -13.67 3.28 -8.03
N THR A 15 -13.34 4.04 -9.08
CA THR A 15 -13.49 3.58 -10.47
C THR A 15 -12.55 2.41 -10.77
N PHE A 16 -11.32 2.47 -10.26
CA PHE A 16 -10.36 1.37 -10.46
C PHE A 16 -10.88 0.04 -9.89
N PHE A 17 -11.41 0.04 -8.67
CA PHE A 17 -11.94 -1.16 -8.02
C PHE A 17 -13.17 -1.72 -8.74
N SER A 18 -14.06 -0.88 -9.27
CA SER A 18 -15.24 -1.36 -10.00
C SER A 18 -14.88 -2.03 -11.33
N GLN A 19 -13.78 -1.63 -11.95
CA GLN A 19 -13.27 -2.21 -13.21
C GLN A 19 -12.48 -3.51 -13.00
N HIS A 20 -12.06 -3.83 -11.77
CA HIS A 20 -11.21 -4.98 -11.47
C HIS A 20 -11.85 -5.90 -10.43
N PRO A 21 -12.92 -6.64 -10.79
CA PRO A 21 -13.69 -7.46 -9.84
C PRO A 21 -12.90 -8.66 -9.26
N HIS A 22 -11.77 -9.03 -9.88
CA HIS A 22 -10.88 -10.10 -9.38
C HIS A 22 -9.84 -9.59 -8.38
N LEU A 23 -9.77 -8.27 -8.16
CA LEU A 23 -8.89 -7.71 -7.13
C LEU A 23 -9.40 -8.17 -5.76
N HIS A 24 -8.54 -8.82 -4.99
CA HIS A 24 -8.89 -9.35 -3.67
C HIS A 24 -7.93 -8.88 -2.57
N THR A 25 -6.79 -8.28 -2.91
CA THR A 25 -5.77 -7.88 -1.96
C THR A 25 -5.20 -6.50 -2.31
N ILE A 26 -5.08 -5.65 -1.31
CA ILE A 26 -4.47 -4.32 -1.38
C ILE A 26 -3.27 -4.29 -0.42
N ILE A 27 -2.09 -3.99 -0.94
CA ILE A 27 -0.85 -3.93 -0.16
C ILE A 27 -0.34 -2.48 -0.19
N PHE A 28 -0.28 -1.85 0.98
CA PHE A 28 0.25 -0.50 1.13
C PHE A 28 1.76 -0.52 1.27
N ASN A 29 2.45 0.19 0.38
CA ASN A 29 3.90 0.41 0.45
C ASN A 29 4.22 1.51 1.47
N GLY A 30 4.33 1.13 2.74
CA GLY A 30 4.59 2.03 3.86
C GLY A 30 3.34 2.60 4.54
N GLN A 31 3.53 3.07 5.77
CA GLN A 31 2.44 3.58 6.63
C GLN A 31 1.75 4.84 6.07
N LYS A 32 2.48 5.68 5.33
CA LYS A 32 1.91 6.91 4.75
C LYS A 32 0.84 6.57 3.71
N ALA A 33 1.12 5.63 2.80
CA ALA A 33 0.13 5.16 1.81
C ALA A 33 -1.14 4.64 2.48
N ARG A 34 -0.99 3.87 3.56
CA ARG A 34 -2.14 3.40 4.36
C ARG A 34 -2.94 4.55 4.97
N LYS A 35 -2.28 5.54 5.58
CA LYS A 35 -2.96 6.68 6.20
C LYS A 35 -3.75 7.52 5.20
N VAL A 36 -3.16 7.78 4.03
CA VAL A 36 -3.86 8.50 2.94
C VAL A 36 -5.07 7.70 2.48
N PHE A 37 -4.93 6.39 2.30
CA PHE A 37 -6.07 5.54 1.96
C PHE A 37 -7.18 5.60 3.01
N ASP A 38 -6.85 5.39 4.29
CA ASP A 38 -7.84 5.38 5.38
C ASP A 38 -8.53 6.76 5.56
N LYS A 39 -7.90 7.86 5.12
CA LYS A 39 -8.48 9.21 5.15
C LYS A 39 -9.52 9.43 4.03
N HIS A 40 -9.30 8.86 2.85
CA HIS A 40 -10.11 9.15 1.66
C HIS A 40 -11.05 8.01 1.26
N PHE A 41 -10.80 6.78 1.72
CA PHE A 41 -11.55 5.58 1.33
C PHE A 41 -12.00 4.77 2.53
N LYS A 42 -13.16 4.11 2.38
CA LYS A 42 -13.61 3.10 3.34
C LYS A 42 -13.09 1.73 2.91
N LYS A 43 -12.72 0.92 3.89
CA LYS A 43 -12.41 -0.48 3.63
C LYS A 43 -13.67 -1.24 3.23
N ALA A 44 -13.50 -2.24 2.37
CA ALA A 44 -14.53 -3.18 2.00
C ALA A 44 -14.09 -4.60 2.37
N ASP A 45 -15.01 -5.40 2.89
CA ASP A 45 -14.72 -6.72 3.45
C ASP A 45 -14.25 -7.75 2.42
N GLN A 46 -14.53 -7.50 1.14
CA GLN A 46 -14.06 -8.32 0.02
C GLN A 46 -12.54 -8.24 -0.22
N TYR A 47 -11.86 -7.25 0.36
CA TYR A 47 -10.42 -7.06 0.18
C TYR A 47 -9.64 -7.40 1.46
N GLN A 48 -8.50 -8.07 1.27
CA GLN A 48 -7.48 -8.19 2.29
C GLN A 48 -6.55 -6.98 2.22
N TYR A 49 -6.21 -6.41 3.37
CA TYR A 49 -5.38 -5.22 3.47
C TYR A 49 -4.09 -5.51 4.23
N TYR A 50 -2.95 -5.30 3.58
CA TYR A 50 -1.63 -5.43 4.21
C TYR A 50 -0.88 -4.11 4.15
N THR A 51 -0.05 -3.83 5.14
CA THR A 51 0.88 -2.71 5.09
C THR A 51 2.28 -3.26 5.25
N LEU A 52 3.11 -3.06 4.23
CA LEU A 52 4.50 -3.49 4.23
C LEU A 52 5.46 -2.30 4.39
N PRO A 53 6.72 -2.54 4.77
CA PRO A 53 7.72 -1.48 4.83
C PRO A 53 7.88 -0.78 3.47
N SER A 54 8.16 0.52 3.52
CA SER A 54 8.35 1.31 2.30
C SER A 54 9.58 0.83 1.52
N THR A 55 9.43 0.61 0.22
CA THR A 55 10.54 0.31 -0.70
C THR A 55 11.31 1.55 -1.16
N SER A 56 10.94 2.73 -0.65
CA SER A 56 11.66 3.98 -0.96
C SER A 56 13.08 3.96 -0.36
N PRO A 57 14.10 4.49 -1.06
CA PRO A 57 15.45 4.65 -0.51
C PRO A 57 15.49 5.50 0.77
N ALA A 58 14.48 6.36 0.99
CA ALA A 58 14.33 7.13 2.22
C ALA A 58 14.05 6.25 3.45
N ASN A 59 13.63 5.00 3.27
CA ASN A 59 13.47 4.03 4.34
C ASN A 59 14.82 3.39 4.74
N ALA A 60 15.72 4.20 5.29
CA ALA A 60 17.08 3.78 5.66
C ALA A 60 17.13 2.72 6.78
N GLN A 61 16.00 2.42 7.43
CA GLN A 61 15.89 1.40 8.46
C GLN A 61 15.96 -0.03 7.88
N TYR A 62 15.61 -0.22 6.62
CA TYR A 62 15.55 -1.53 5.98
C TYR A 62 16.65 -1.69 4.92
N SER A 63 17.40 -2.78 5.01
CA SER A 63 18.23 -3.21 3.88
C SER A 63 17.35 -3.84 2.80
N LEU A 64 17.88 -3.96 1.58
CA LEU A 64 17.18 -4.61 0.47
C LEU A 64 16.79 -6.05 0.83
N GLU A 65 17.68 -6.79 1.49
CA GLU A 65 17.43 -8.17 1.91
C GLU A 65 16.27 -8.25 2.91
N LYS A 66 16.20 -7.32 3.87
CA LYS A 66 15.08 -7.25 4.81
C LYS A 66 13.78 -6.92 4.10
N LEU A 67 13.79 -5.97 3.17
CA LEU A 67 12.61 -5.67 2.34
C LEU A 67 12.14 -6.91 1.58
N LEU A 68 13.06 -7.66 0.95
CA LEU A 68 12.71 -8.89 0.24
C LEU A 68 12.06 -9.91 1.16
N LEU A 69 12.59 -10.12 2.38
CA LEU A 69 12.01 -11.05 3.34
C LEU A 69 10.58 -10.64 3.74
N GLU A 70 10.37 -9.39 4.11
CA GLU A 70 9.05 -8.87 4.51
C GLU A 70 8.03 -8.98 3.38
N TRP A 71 8.43 -8.64 2.15
CA TRP A 71 7.55 -8.68 0.99
C TRP A 71 7.25 -10.10 0.51
N GLN A 72 8.19 -11.04 0.64
CA GLN A 72 7.96 -12.45 0.28
C GLN A 72 6.91 -13.14 1.14
N LEU A 73 6.73 -12.74 2.41
CA LEU A 73 5.77 -13.38 3.31
C LEU A 73 4.33 -13.31 2.79
N ILE A 74 3.98 -12.28 2.02
CA ILE A 74 2.62 -12.12 1.48
C ILE A 74 2.39 -12.99 0.23
N PHE A 75 3.45 -13.34 -0.49
CA PHE A 75 3.36 -14.16 -1.70
C PHE A 75 3.56 -15.65 -1.43
N LYS A 76 3.98 -16.03 -0.22
CA LYS A 76 4.01 -17.43 0.21
C LYS A 76 2.59 -17.87 0.51
N LYS A 77 1.96 -18.46 -0.49
CA LYS A 77 0.74 -19.27 -0.35
C LYS A 77 1.16 -20.64 0.19
N ASP A 78 0.41 -21.18 1.15
CA ASP A 78 0.45 -22.60 1.50
C ASP A 78 0.06 -23.47 0.29
#